data_AF-A0A914AJS9-F1
#
_entry.id   AF-A0A914AJS9-F1
#
_cell.length_a   1.000
_cell.length_b   1.000
_cell.length_c   1.000
_cell.angle_alpha   90.00
_cell.angle_beta   90.00
_cell.angle_gamma   90.00
#
_symmetry.space_group_name_H-M   'P 1'
#
loop_
_entity.id
_entity.type
_entity.pdbx_description
1 polymer ?
#
loop_
_entity_poly.entity_id
_entity_poly.type
_entity_poly.pdbx_seq_one_letter_code
_entity_poly.pdbx_strand_id
1 'polypeptide(L)'
;MHWNDFCGGWQLWEPSLLNSTRPDLSPCFEETVLSWLPLVFLWALAPFYLCYMQRHDRGCIRVSCLHRTKMLLTVLSIIVPLVEVCFTVVQIFSSPEGTAPVYLVTPAVITLTMMLVFFIIHTERIRGRHTSGILFCFWLLLAVCFVPEFNSKIILVSEETDQDMFRVVTFFVFYALVLAQLVCSSIADDLPLYSPVRSDRVSTTILFLAFHDDG
;
A
#
# COMPACT_ATOMS: atom_id res chain seq x y z
N MET A 1 26.14 12.45 4.35
CA MET A 1 26.15 11.56 3.17
C MET A 1 25.86 12.41 1.95
N HIS A 2 26.74 12.37 0.96
CA HIS A 2 26.57 13.12 -0.29
C HIS A 2 25.65 12.30 -1.21
N TRP A 3 24.65 12.93 -1.85
CA TRP A 3 23.64 12.21 -2.65
C TRP A 3 24.22 11.38 -3.79
N ASN A 4 25.34 11.83 -4.36
CA ASN A 4 26.04 11.10 -5.41
C ASN A 4 26.55 9.73 -4.93
N ASP A 5 27.05 9.62 -3.70
CA ASP A 5 27.52 8.33 -3.16
C ASP A 5 26.35 7.38 -2.87
N PHE A 6 25.19 7.96 -2.49
CA PHE A 6 23.97 7.19 -2.22
C PHE A 6 23.37 6.61 -3.50
N CYS A 7 23.36 7.41 -4.57
CA CYS A 7 22.86 7.05 -5.90
C CYS A 7 23.88 6.26 -6.75
N GLY A 8 25.08 5.93 -6.24
CA GLY A 8 26.10 5.22 -7.02
C GLY A 8 26.77 6.04 -8.13
N GLY A 9 26.87 7.35 -7.95
CA GLY A 9 27.54 8.30 -8.84
C GLY A 9 26.60 9.24 -9.60
N TRP A 10 25.29 9.01 -9.57
CA TRP A 10 24.29 9.82 -10.29
C TRP A 10 23.86 11.05 -9.50
N GLN A 11 23.65 12.17 -10.20
CA GLN A 11 23.24 13.44 -9.61
C GLN A 11 21.73 13.44 -9.27
N LEU A 12 21.37 13.95 -8.10
CA LEU A 12 19.97 13.96 -7.62
C LEU A 12 19.04 14.80 -8.51
N TRP A 13 19.52 15.88 -9.10
CA TRP A 13 18.70 16.76 -9.94
C TRP A 13 19.57 17.43 -11.01
N GLU A 14 19.19 17.28 -12.28
CA GLU A 14 19.85 17.95 -13.41
C GLU A 14 18.87 18.89 -14.12
N PRO A 15 19.07 20.23 -14.02
CA PRO A 15 18.16 21.20 -14.63
C PRO A 15 18.17 21.15 -16.18
N SER A 16 19.16 20.50 -16.80
CA SER A 16 19.25 20.27 -18.25
C SER A 16 18.22 19.26 -18.77
N LEU A 17 17.72 18.35 -17.93
CA LEU A 17 16.73 17.34 -18.32
C LEU A 17 15.36 17.94 -18.64
N LEU A 18 15.00 19.06 -18.00
CA LEU A 18 13.76 19.81 -18.27
C LEU A 18 13.73 20.49 -19.65
N ASN A 19 14.89 20.64 -20.29
CA ASN A 19 15.01 21.34 -21.58
C ASN A 19 15.03 20.38 -22.78
N SER A 20 14.88 19.07 -22.54
CA SER A 20 14.79 18.06 -23.58
C SER A 20 13.33 17.87 -24.02
N THR A 21 13.13 17.41 -25.25
CA THR A 21 11.81 17.18 -25.87
C THR A 21 10.96 16.14 -25.11
N ARG A 22 11.59 15.38 -24.22
CA ARG A 22 10.98 14.57 -23.15
C ARG A 22 11.63 14.98 -21.83
N PRO A 23 10.90 15.62 -20.89
CA PRO A 23 11.45 15.96 -19.59
C PRO A 23 11.50 14.69 -18.73
N ASP A 24 12.58 13.92 -18.86
CA ASP A 24 12.81 12.74 -18.02
C ASP A 24 13.41 13.22 -16.68
N LEU A 25 12.87 12.77 -15.54
CA LEU A 25 13.50 13.07 -14.24
C LEU A 25 14.75 12.19 -14.08
N SER A 26 15.70 12.62 -13.25
CA SER A 26 16.90 11.80 -13.02
C SER A 26 16.50 10.45 -12.38
N PRO A 27 17.10 9.32 -12.80
CA PRO A 27 16.71 7.98 -12.31
C PRO A 27 16.73 7.85 -10.78
N CYS A 28 17.65 8.54 -10.10
CA CYS A 28 17.70 8.52 -8.65
C CYS A 28 16.58 9.35 -8.00
N PHE A 29 16.09 10.42 -8.65
CA PHE A 29 15.00 11.25 -8.12
C PHE A 29 13.65 10.53 -8.21
N GLU A 30 13.39 9.85 -9.33
CA GLU A 30 12.22 8.97 -9.49
C GLU A 30 12.22 7.89 -8.41
N GLU A 31 13.27 7.07 -8.37
CA GLU A 31 13.34 5.93 -7.45
C GLU A 31 13.35 6.31 -5.96
N THR A 32 13.73 7.54 -5.58
CA THR A 32 13.77 7.97 -4.17
C THR A 32 12.70 8.98 -3.79
N VAL A 33 12.62 10.13 -4.45
CA VAL A 33 11.76 11.23 -3.98
C VAL A 33 10.28 10.91 -4.22
N LEU A 34 9.96 10.33 -5.38
CA LEU A 34 8.57 9.98 -5.71
C LEU A 34 8.10 8.80 -4.86
N SER A 35 8.94 7.79 -4.66
CA SER A 35 8.59 6.66 -3.81
C SER A 35 8.48 7.06 -2.34
N TRP A 36 9.27 8.01 -1.84
CA TRP A 36 9.24 8.40 -0.42
C TRP A 36 8.06 9.30 -0.04
N LEU A 37 7.49 10.04 -0.98
CA LEU A 37 6.35 10.94 -0.74
C LEU A 37 5.11 10.22 -0.14
N PRO A 38 4.57 9.14 -0.74
CA PRO A 38 3.45 8.39 -0.17
C PRO A 38 3.81 7.72 1.16
N LEU A 39 5.09 7.39 1.35
CA LEU A 39 5.60 6.81 2.59
C LEU A 39 5.55 7.83 3.72
N VAL A 40 6.18 9.00 3.54
CA VAL A 40 6.18 10.08 4.54
C VAL A 40 4.75 10.50 4.91
N PHE A 41 3.85 10.58 3.92
CA PHE A 41 2.42 10.83 4.14
C PHE A 41 1.80 9.82 5.12
N LEU A 42 2.02 8.52 4.88
CA LEU A 42 1.45 7.48 5.74
C LEU A 42 2.09 7.50 7.14
N TRP A 43 3.41 7.61 7.23
CA TRP A 43 4.14 7.62 8.50
C TRP A 43 3.75 8.82 9.38
N ALA A 44 3.53 9.99 8.79
CA ALA A 44 3.07 11.17 9.52
C ALA A 44 1.65 10.99 10.04
N LEU A 45 0.73 10.42 9.26
CA LEU A 45 -0.69 10.28 9.63
C LEU A 45 -0.99 9.05 10.50
N ALA A 46 -0.21 7.98 10.38
CA ALA A 46 -0.39 6.73 11.10
C ALA A 46 -0.54 6.90 12.63
N PRO A 47 0.34 7.63 13.36
CA PRO A 47 0.21 7.78 14.80
C PRO A 47 -1.07 8.50 15.20
N PHE A 48 -1.45 9.56 14.47
CA PHE A 48 -2.70 10.29 14.72
C PHE A 48 -3.92 9.42 14.47
N TYR A 49 -3.90 8.64 13.37
CA TYR A 49 -4.98 7.73 13.02
C TYR A 49 -5.16 6.61 14.04
N LEU A 50 -4.06 5.98 14.46
CA LEU A 50 -4.07 4.92 15.48
C LEU A 50 -4.55 5.46 16.84
N CYS A 51 -4.13 6.66 17.24
CA CYS A 51 -4.56 7.32 18.47
C CYS A 51 -6.06 7.70 18.42
N TYR A 52 -6.53 8.23 17.30
CA TYR A 52 -7.94 8.54 17.10
C TYR A 52 -8.81 7.27 17.21
N MET A 53 -8.37 6.17 16.61
CA MET A 53 -9.09 4.91 16.72
C MET A 53 -9.06 4.31 18.13
N GLN A 54 -7.96 4.46 18.89
CA GLN A 54 -7.87 3.97 20.28
C GLN A 54 -8.95 4.58 21.18
N ARG A 55 -9.39 5.81 20.90
CA ARG A 55 -10.39 6.51 21.72
C ARG A 55 -11.84 6.18 21.35
N HIS A 56 -12.08 5.59 20.18
CA HIS A 56 -13.42 5.35 19.65
C HIS A 56 -13.60 3.88 19.25
N ASP A 57 -13.47 2.97 20.22
CA ASP A 57 -13.86 1.57 20.06
C ASP A 57 -15.38 1.48 19.83
N ARG A 58 -15.78 0.81 18.75
CA ARG A 58 -17.20 0.54 18.44
C ARG A 58 -17.56 -0.94 18.43
N GLY A 59 -16.74 -1.78 19.07
CA GLY A 59 -16.96 -3.23 19.15
C GLY A 59 -16.62 -3.96 17.84
N CYS A 60 -16.50 -5.29 17.92
CA CYS A 60 -16.09 -6.14 16.80
C CYS A 60 -17.15 -6.22 15.70
N ILE A 61 -16.80 -5.82 14.48
CA ILE A 61 -17.58 -6.10 13.27
C ILE A 61 -17.14 -7.44 12.68
N ARG A 62 -18.10 -8.24 12.23
CA ARG A 62 -17.90 -9.54 11.59
C ARG A 62 -17.10 -9.36 10.28
N VAL A 63 -16.11 -10.23 10.08
CA VAL A 63 -15.15 -10.18 8.95
C VAL A 63 -15.86 -10.28 7.60
N SER A 64 -15.77 -9.21 6.79
CA SER A 64 -16.15 -9.21 5.38
C SER A 64 -15.08 -9.93 4.52
N CYS A 65 -15.51 -10.55 3.42
CA CYS A 65 -14.62 -11.21 2.45
C CYS A 65 -13.57 -10.22 1.89
N LEU A 66 -13.95 -8.94 1.72
CA LEU A 66 -13.06 -7.88 1.23
C LEU A 66 -11.88 -7.64 2.16
N HIS A 67 -12.11 -7.70 3.48
CA HIS A 67 -11.06 -7.50 4.49
C HIS A 67 -10.04 -8.65 4.45
N ARG A 68 -10.50 -9.88 4.18
CA ARG A 68 -9.61 -11.03 3.99
C ARG A 68 -8.75 -10.84 2.73
N THR A 69 -9.33 -10.38 1.63
CA THR A 69 -8.59 -10.12 0.39
C THR A 69 -7.55 -9.01 0.56
N LYS A 70 -7.91 -7.89 1.21
CA LYS A 70 -6.95 -6.80 1.54
C LYS A 70 -5.77 -7.31 2.36
N MET A 71 -6.01 -8.15 3.37
CA MET A 71 -4.94 -8.75 4.17
C MET A 71 -4.02 -9.62 3.31
N LEU A 72 -4.57 -10.48 2.45
CA LEU A 72 -3.77 -11.34 1.56
C LEU A 72 -2.93 -10.52 0.58
N LEU A 73 -3.53 -9.52 -0.08
CA LEU A 73 -2.82 -8.61 -0.97
C LEU A 73 -1.71 -7.84 -0.25
N THR A 74 -1.93 -7.47 1.02
CA THR A 74 -0.93 -6.72 1.80
C THR A 74 0.26 -7.61 2.14
N VAL A 75 0.00 -8.86 2.54
CA VAL A 75 1.08 -9.83 2.79
C VAL A 75 1.88 -10.10 1.51
N LEU A 76 1.21 -10.27 0.37
CA LEU A 76 1.91 -10.42 -0.92
C LEU A 76 2.75 -9.18 -1.24
N SER A 77 2.22 -7.97 -1.00
CA SER A 77 2.94 -6.71 -1.23
C SER A 77 4.14 -6.53 -0.29
N ILE A 78 4.18 -7.18 0.88
CA ILE A 78 5.35 -7.21 1.78
C ILE A 78 6.42 -8.15 1.24
N ILE A 79 6.02 -9.33 0.74
CA ILE A 79 6.96 -10.39 0.32
C ILE A 79 7.81 -9.92 -0.86
N VAL A 80 7.23 -9.22 -1.83
CA VAL A 80 7.93 -8.78 -3.04
C VAL A 80 9.20 -7.94 -2.73
N PRO A 81 9.11 -6.78 -2.05
CA PRO A 81 10.29 -6.00 -1.69
C PRO A 81 11.17 -6.69 -0.64
N LEU A 82 10.62 -7.56 0.21
CA LEU A 82 11.41 -8.35 1.15
C LEU A 82 12.35 -9.32 0.41
N VAL A 83 11.87 -9.98 -0.65
CA VAL A 83 12.70 -10.86 -1.48
C VAL A 83 13.80 -10.06 -2.18
N GLU A 84 13.50 -8.84 -2.64
CA GLU A 84 14.50 -7.95 -3.24
C GLU A 84 15.59 -7.52 -2.25
N VAL A 85 15.23 -7.22 -1.00
CA VAL A 85 16.20 -6.98 0.08
C VAL A 85 17.08 -8.21 0.30
N CYS A 86 16.48 -9.39 0.46
CA CYS A 86 17.23 -10.63 0.66
C CYS A 86 18.18 -10.92 -0.52
N PHE A 87 17.72 -10.73 -1.76
CA PHE A 87 18.53 -10.90 -2.96
C PHE A 87 19.72 -9.94 -2.98
N THR A 88 19.47 -8.65 -2.74
CA THR A 88 20.51 -7.61 -2.71
C THR A 88 21.54 -7.88 -1.60
N VAL A 89 21.08 -8.32 -0.43
CA VAL A 89 21.96 -8.70 0.69
C VAL A 89 22.84 -9.89 0.32
N VAL A 90 22.28 -10.95 -0.27
CA VAL A 90 23.04 -12.13 -0.73
C VAL A 90 24.07 -11.74 -1.79
N GLN A 91 23.72 -10.84 -2.70
CA GLN A 91 24.62 -10.32 -3.74
C GLN A 91 25.82 -9.58 -3.12
N ILE A 92 25.57 -8.70 -2.14
CA ILE A 92 26.62 -7.97 -1.42
C ILE A 92 27.56 -8.93 -0.67
N PHE A 93 27.00 -9.97 -0.05
CA PHE A 93 27.82 -10.97 0.66
C PHE A 93 28.63 -11.87 -0.27
N SER A 94 28.13 -12.13 -1.47
CA SER A 94 28.77 -13.05 -2.43
C SER A 94 29.79 -12.35 -3.32
N SER A 95 29.60 -11.05 -3.59
CA SER A 95 30.50 -10.20 -4.37
C SER A 95 30.57 -8.81 -3.73
N PRO A 96 31.67 -8.45 -3.04
CA PRO A 96 31.82 -7.15 -2.37
C PRO A 96 31.91 -5.93 -3.30
N GLU A 97 31.95 -6.13 -4.62
CA GLU A 97 32.11 -5.04 -5.58
C GLU A 97 30.75 -4.45 -5.98
N GLY A 98 30.47 -3.24 -5.48
CA GLY A 98 29.84 -2.19 -6.29
C GLY A 98 28.32 -2.02 -6.29
N THR A 99 27.54 -2.70 -5.44
CA THR A 99 26.08 -2.44 -5.40
C THR A 99 25.78 -1.12 -4.69
N ALA A 100 25.16 -0.17 -5.39
CA ALA A 100 24.79 1.12 -4.80
C ALA A 100 23.79 0.93 -3.63
N PRO A 101 23.97 1.66 -2.51
CA PRO A 101 23.17 1.46 -1.29
C PRO A 101 21.68 1.77 -1.48
N VAL A 102 21.32 2.60 -2.48
CA VAL A 102 19.93 2.91 -2.83
C VAL A 102 19.09 1.65 -3.12
N TYR A 103 19.66 0.64 -3.78
CA TYR A 103 18.98 -0.61 -4.11
C TYR A 103 18.69 -1.50 -2.91
N LEU A 104 19.28 -1.20 -1.75
CA LEU A 104 18.98 -1.86 -0.48
C LEU A 104 18.01 -1.01 0.35
N VAL A 105 18.26 0.30 0.41
CA VAL A 105 17.51 1.21 1.28
C VAL A 105 16.08 1.41 0.79
N THR A 106 15.87 1.62 -0.51
CA THR A 106 14.53 1.82 -1.07
C THR A 106 13.59 0.64 -0.81
N PRO A 107 13.92 -0.62 -1.20
CA PRO A 107 13.03 -1.75 -0.94
C PRO A 107 12.89 -2.07 0.55
N ALA A 108 13.90 -1.80 1.38
CA ALA A 108 13.79 -1.94 2.84
C ALA A 108 12.78 -0.96 3.44
N VAL A 109 12.81 0.31 3.01
CA VAL A 109 11.90 1.36 3.47
C VAL A 109 10.45 1.11 2.99
N ILE A 110 10.28 0.60 1.77
CA ILE A 110 8.99 0.12 1.27
C ILE A 110 8.49 -1.06 2.12
N THR A 111 9.33 -2.06 2.39
CA THR A 111 8.98 -3.22 3.22
C THR A 111 8.50 -2.78 4.61
N LEU A 112 9.23 -1.86 5.26
CA LEU A 112 8.85 -1.32 6.56
C LEU A 112 7.50 -0.59 6.52
N THR A 113 7.24 0.17 5.46
CA THR A 113 5.95 0.85 5.28
C THR A 113 4.82 -0.14 5.03
N MET A 114 5.05 -1.19 4.25
CA MET A 114 4.04 -2.25 4.04
C MET A 114 3.72 -3.00 5.33
N MET A 115 4.69 -3.18 6.22
CA MET A 115 4.45 -3.71 7.58
C MET A 115 3.57 -2.78 8.42
N LEU A 116 3.79 -1.46 8.33
CA LEU A 116 2.93 -0.46 8.98
C LEU A 116 1.50 -0.50 8.42
N VAL A 117 1.34 -0.60 7.10
CA VAL A 117 0.04 -0.78 6.44
C VAL A 117 -0.67 -2.04 6.95
N PHE A 118 0.04 -3.16 7.04
CA PHE A 118 -0.50 -4.40 7.59
C PHE A 118 -0.96 -4.22 9.04
N PHE A 119 -0.18 -3.54 9.87
CA PHE A 119 -0.56 -3.25 11.26
C PHE A 119 -1.80 -2.36 11.35
N ILE A 120 -1.92 -1.37 10.46
CA ILE A 120 -3.11 -0.51 10.37
C ILE A 120 -4.34 -1.35 10.00
N ILE A 121 -4.28 -2.15 8.93
CA ILE A 121 -5.38 -3.03 8.50
C ILE A 121 -5.73 -4.04 9.61
N HIS A 122 -4.73 -4.58 10.29
CA HIS A 122 -4.94 -5.51 11.41
C HIS A 122 -5.64 -4.83 12.59
N THR A 123 -5.31 -3.58 12.88
CA THR A 123 -5.97 -2.79 13.93
C THR A 123 -7.40 -2.44 13.54
N GLU A 124 -7.63 -2.09 12.27
CA GLU A 124 -8.98 -1.87 11.72
C GLU A 124 -9.84 -3.13 11.83
N ARG A 125 -9.25 -4.31 11.58
CA ARG A 125 -9.90 -5.61 11.76
C ARG A 125 -10.33 -5.82 13.21
N ILE A 126 -9.43 -5.63 14.18
CA ILE A 126 -9.76 -5.86 15.61
C ILE A 126 -10.86 -4.89 16.07
N ARG A 127 -10.84 -3.65 15.59
CA ARG A 127 -11.78 -2.59 16.00
C ARG A 127 -13.04 -2.51 15.17
N GLY A 128 -13.20 -3.40 14.18
CA GLY A 128 -14.37 -3.45 13.32
C GLY A 128 -14.60 -2.17 12.51
N ARG A 129 -13.56 -1.43 12.09
CA ARG A 129 -13.76 -0.29 11.18
C ARG A 129 -13.60 -0.72 9.74
N HIS A 130 -14.53 -0.26 8.90
CA HIS A 130 -14.89 -0.96 7.68
C HIS A 130 -14.55 -0.20 6.39
N THR A 131 -13.57 0.70 6.42
CA THR A 131 -12.86 1.29 5.25
C THR A 131 -12.11 2.53 5.73
N SER A 132 -10.79 2.54 5.52
CA SER A 132 -9.96 3.68 5.83
C SER A 132 -9.71 4.50 4.59
N GLY A 133 -10.24 5.72 4.56
CA GLY A 133 -9.91 6.70 3.52
C GLY A 133 -8.41 6.98 3.45
N ILE A 134 -7.68 6.84 4.56
CA ILE A 134 -6.22 7.01 4.60
C ILE A 134 -5.52 5.93 3.78
N LEU A 135 -5.93 4.66 3.91
CA LEU A 135 -5.37 3.58 3.11
C LEU A 135 -5.68 3.78 1.62
N PHE A 136 -6.91 4.18 1.27
CA PHE A 136 -7.25 4.51 -0.11
C PHE A 136 -6.36 5.64 -0.67
N CYS A 137 -6.22 6.76 0.05
CA CYS A 137 -5.34 7.86 -0.36
C CYS A 137 -3.88 7.42 -0.49
N PHE A 138 -3.40 6.57 0.42
CA PHE A 138 -2.05 6.02 0.36
C PHE A 138 -1.83 5.18 -0.90
N TRP A 139 -2.70 4.21 -1.20
CA TRP A 139 -2.58 3.37 -2.39
C TRP A 139 -2.70 4.20 -3.68
N LEU A 140 -3.55 5.23 -3.68
CA LEU A 140 -3.70 6.13 -4.82
C LEU A 140 -2.44 6.96 -5.05
N LEU A 141 -1.91 7.58 -4.00
CA LEU A 141 -0.66 8.34 -4.06
C LEU A 141 0.49 7.44 -4.51
N LEU A 142 0.61 6.25 -3.94
CA LEU A 142 1.65 5.28 -4.32
C LEU A 142 1.51 4.87 -5.80
N ALA A 143 0.30 4.61 -6.27
CA ALA A 143 0.05 4.28 -7.67
C ALA A 143 0.46 5.43 -8.61
N VAL A 144 0.05 6.67 -8.31
CA VAL A 144 0.38 7.85 -9.12
C VAL A 144 1.89 8.12 -9.10
N CYS A 145 2.52 7.99 -7.93
CA CYS A 145 3.96 8.18 -7.78
C CYS A 145 4.80 7.13 -8.51
N PHE A 146 4.25 5.95 -8.84
CA PHE A 146 4.96 4.87 -9.54
C PHE A 146 4.79 4.93 -11.08
N VAL A 147 3.93 5.81 -11.59
CA VAL A 147 3.69 5.96 -13.03
C VAL A 147 4.95 6.40 -13.78
N PRO A 148 5.74 7.37 -13.31
CA PRO A 148 6.96 7.79 -14.00
C PRO A 148 7.97 6.65 -14.12
N GLU A 149 8.23 5.93 -13.03
CA GLU A 149 9.16 4.78 -12.98
C GLU A 149 8.70 3.67 -13.93
N PHE A 150 7.40 3.43 -14.04
CA PHE A 150 6.84 2.49 -15.01
C PHE A 150 7.16 2.88 -16.46
N ASN A 151 7.01 4.16 -16.80
CA ASN A 151 7.33 4.67 -18.14
C ASN A 151 8.84 4.63 -18.40
N SER A 152 9.67 4.94 -17.41
CA SER A 152 11.12 4.85 -17.54
C SER A 152 11.57 3.40 -17.78
N LYS A 153 11.05 2.44 -17.00
CA LYS A 153 11.41 1.02 -17.15
C LYS A 153 10.88 0.40 -18.44
N ILE A 154 9.70 0.78 -18.95
CA ILE A 154 9.17 0.21 -20.20
C ILE A 154 10.01 0.62 -21.41
N ILE A 155 10.55 1.85 -21.42
CA ILE A 155 11.46 2.34 -22.46
C ILE A 155 12.78 1.56 -22.41
N LEU A 156 13.37 1.41 -21.21
CA LEU A 156 14.63 0.67 -21.03
C LEU A 156 14.54 -0.81 -21.48
N VAL A 157 13.41 -1.46 -21.20
CA VAL A 157 13.16 -2.85 -21.66
C VAL A 157 13.00 -2.89 -23.18
N SER A 158 12.39 -1.87 -23.78
CA SER A 158 12.22 -1.78 -25.24
C SER A 158 13.54 -1.55 -25.99
N GLU A 159 14.54 -0.97 -25.33
CA GLU A 159 15.85 -0.65 -25.92
C GLU A 159 16.88 -1.78 -25.72
N GLU A 160 16.46 -2.97 -25.28
CA GLU A 160 17.33 -4.14 -25.00
C GLU A 160 18.56 -3.80 -24.14
N THR A 161 18.42 -2.86 -23.20
CA THR A 161 19.50 -2.50 -22.31
C THR A 161 19.75 -3.63 -21.30
N ASP A 162 21.02 -3.91 -20.99
CA ASP A 162 21.43 -4.92 -19.99
C ASP A 162 20.97 -4.50 -18.58
N GLN A 163 19.70 -4.77 -18.28
CA GLN A 163 19.04 -4.45 -17.02
C GLN A 163 18.83 -5.73 -16.21
N ASP A 164 18.90 -5.60 -14.88
CA ASP A 164 18.56 -6.66 -13.94
C ASP A 164 17.08 -7.07 -14.12
N MET A 165 16.83 -8.10 -14.93
CA MET A 165 15.48 -8.59 -15.25
C MET A 165 14.68 -8.92 -13.98
N PHE A 166 15.36 -9.38 -12.92
CA PHE A 166 14.75 -9.61 -11.61
C PHE A 166 14.12 -8.33 -11.02
N ARG A 167 14.83 -7.20 -11.03
CA ARG A 167 14.34 -5.92 -10.47
C ARG A 167 13.18 -5.36 -11.29
N VAL A 168 13.26 -5.51 -12.61
CA VAL A 168 12.20 -5.12 -13.54
C VAL A 168 10.91 -5.91 -13.28
N VAL A 169 11.00 -7.24 -13.21
CA VAL A 169 9.84 -8.11 -12.94
C VAL A 169 9.23 -7.82 -11.56
N THR A 170 10.08 -7.69 -10.55
CA THR A 170 9.67 -7.41 -9.17
C THR A 170 8.92 -6.08 -9.06
N PHE A 171 9.39 -5.04 -9.76
CA PHE A 171 8.69 -3.76 -9.85
C PHE A 171 7.28 -3.89 -10.45
N PHE A 172 7.14 -4.56 -11.60
CA PHE A 172 5.83 -4.72 -12.24
C PHE A 172 4.86 -5.53 -11.39
N VAL A 173 5.34 -6.60 -10.74
CA VAL A 173 4.53 -7.41 -9.81
C VAL A 173 4.07 -6.56 -8.63
N PHE A 174 4.97 -5.79 -8.02
CA PHE A 174 4.62 -4.92 -6.91
C PHE A 174 3.61 -3.85 -7.32
N TYR A 175 3.81 -3.19 -8.46
CA TYR A 175 2.90 -2.18 -8.98
C TYR A 175 1.50 -2.76 -9.27
N ALA A 176 1.42 -3.96 -9.84
CA ALA A 176 0.14 -4.65 -10.04
C ALA A 176 -0.59 -4.95 -8.71
N LEU A 177 0.14 -5.34 -7.66
CA LEU A 177 -0.42 -5.54 -6.32
C LEU A 177 -0.94 -4.22 -5.71
N VAL A 178 -0.23 -3.11 -5.90
CA VAL A 178 -0.66 -1.76 -5.48
C VAL A 178 -1.97 -1.37 -6.17
N LEU A 179 -2.09 -1.61 -7.48
CA LEU A 179 -3.34 -1.34 -8.20
C LEU A 179 -4.49 -2.24 -7.72
N ALA A 180 -4.23 -3.53 -7.48
CA ALA A 180 -5.23 -4.43 -6.92
C ALA A 180 -5.70 -3.97 -5.52
N GLN A 181 -4.78 -3.48 -4.68
CA GLN A 181 -5.09 -2.89 -3.38
C GLN A 181 -5.92 -1.62 -3.50
N LEU A 182 -5.60 -0.75 -4.47
CA LEU A 182 -6.36 0.46 -4.74
C LEU A 182 -7.81 0.12 -5.11
N VAL A 183 -8.01 -0.84 -6.02
CA VAL A 183 -9.34 -1.32 -6.42
C VAL A 183 -10.07 -1.90 -5.20
N CYS A 184 -9.43 -2.78 -4.43
CA CYS A 184 -10.03 -3.33 -3.22
C CYS A 184 -10.37 -2.24 -2.18
N SER A 185 -9.58 -1.17 -2.12
CA SER A 185 -9.80 -0.03 -1.22
C SER A 185 -10.92 0.91 -1.70
N SER A 186 -11.16 0.97 -3.01
CA SER A 186 -12.27 1.76 -3.60
C SER A 186 -13.63 1.08 -3.53
N ILE A 187 -13.66 -0.25 -3.42
CA ILE A 187 -14.92 -0.99 -3.30
C ILE A 187 -15.48 -0.74 -1.90
N ALA A 188 -16.68 -0.14 -1.86
CA ALA A 188 -17.45 -0.04 -0.63
C ALA A 188 -17.81 -1.45 -0.17
N ASP A 189 -17.51 -1.73 1.09
CA ASP A 189 -17.86 -3.00 1.69
C ASP A 189 -19.38 -3.21 1.71
N ASP A 190 -19.82 -4.43 1.42
CA ASP A 190 -21.22 -4.83 1.56
C ASP A 190 -21.70 -4.58 3.00
N LEU A 191 -22.91 -4.01 3.15
CA LEU A 191 -23.52 -3.82 4.46
C LEU A 191 -23.59 -5.17 5.20
N PRO A 192 -23.23 -5.21 6.50
CA PRO A 192 -23.39 -6.43 7.29
C PRO A 192 -24.85 -6.84 7.25
N LEU A 193 -25.12 -8.04 6.72
CA LEU A 193 -26.44 -8.65 6.53
C LEU A 193 -27.14 -9.05 7.85
N TYR A 194 -26.85 -8.31 8.92
CA TYR A 194 -27.52 -8.43 10.21
C TYR A 194 -27.71 -7.05 10.83
N SER A 195 -28.62 -6.26 10.26
CA SER A 195 -29.50 -5.51 11.13
C SER A 195 -30.35 -6.55 11.85
N PRO A 196 -30.38 -6.63 13.20
CA PRO A 196 -31.56 -7.18 13.82
C PRO A 196 -32.69 -6.27 13.35
N VAL A 197 -33.47 -6.71 12.38
CA VAL A 197 -34.81 -6.17 12.17
C VAL A 197 -35.48 -6.40 13.51
N ARG A 198 -35.55 -5.30 14.25
CA ARG A 198 -36.15 -5.15 15.56
C ARG A 198 -37.39 -6.04 15.63
N SER A 199 -37.24 -7.12 16.39
CA SER A 199 -38.28 -8.07 16.77
C SER A 199 -39.30 -7.41 17.71
N ASP A 200 -39.83 -6.23 17.36
CA ASP A 200 -40.85 -5.53 18.16
C ASP A 200 -42.22 -5.48 17.47
N ARG A 201 -42.32 -5.91 16.20
CA ARG A 201 -43.62 -5.94 15.49
C ARG A 201 -44.40 -7.25 15.65
N VAL A 202 -43.76 -8.36 16.02
CA VAL A 202 -44.47 -9.64 16.22
C VAL A 202 -45.05 -9.75 17.63
N SER A 203 -44.37 -9.25 18.68
CA SER A 203 -44.96 -9.23 20.04
C SER A 203 -46.19 -8.34 20.13
N THR A 204 -46.19 -7.16 19.50
CA THR A 204 -47.35 -6.26 19.55
C THR A 204 -48.56 -6.85 18.80
N THR A 205 -48.34 -7.54 17.68
CA THR A 205 -49.46 -8.16 16.92
C THR A 205 -50.04 -9.37 17.64
N ILE A 206 -49.22 -10.20 18.30
CA ILE A 206 -49.72 -11.32 19.11
C ILE A 206 -50.46 -10.82 20.36
N LEU A 207 -50.01 -9.73 20.98
CA LEU A 207 -50.70 -9.13 22.14
C LEU A 207 -52.04 -8.46 21.74
N PHE A 208 -52.13 -7.87 20.54
CA PHE A 208 -53.39 -7.32 20.01
C PHE A 208 -54.39 -8.43 19.59
N LEU A 209 -53.90 -9.55 19.05
CA LEU A 209 -54.78 -10.69 18.72
C LEU A 209 -55.25 -11.44 19.96
N ALA A 210 -54.44 -11.54 21.01
CA ALA A 210 -54.86 -12.12 22.28
C ALA A 210 -55.90 -11.24 23.02
N PHE A 211 -55.87 -9.92 22.84
CA PHE A 211 -56.87 -9.02 23.43
C PHE A 211 -58.20 -8.94 22.68
N HIS A 212 -58.28 -9.41 21.43
CA HIS A 212 -59.50 -9.37 20.62
C HIS A 212 -60.34 -10.65 20.75
N ASP A 213 -59.84 -11.71 21.40
CA ASP A 213 -60.56 -12.99 21.54
C ASP A 213 -61.29 -13.16 22.90
N ASP A 214 -61.20 -12.16 23.79
CA ASP A 214 -61.81 -12.16 25.13
C ASP A 214 -62.93 -11.10 25.32
N GLY A 215 -63.53 -10.60 24.23
CA GLY A 215 -64.58 -9.56 24.24
C GLY A 215 -65.91 -10.00 23.65
#